data_AF-A0A848T5B8-F1
#
_entry.id   AF-A0A848T5B8-F1
#
_cell.length_a   1.000
_cell.length_b   1.000
_cell.length_c   1.000
_cell.angle_alpha   90.00
_cell.angle_beta   90.00
_cell.angle_gamma   90.00
#
_symmetry.space_group_name_H-M   'P 1'
#
loop_
_entity.id
_entity.type
_entity.pdbx_description
1 polymer ?
#
loop_
_entity_poly.entity_id
_entity_poly.type
_entity_poly.pdbx_seq_one_letter_code
_entity_poly.pdbx_strand_id
1 'polypeptide(L)' 'MSTNIRPDHVSAHQALTSGEHGNFALFSCFLNGEPAAAIVAVTPPDCDAAEYQITPLFVSVTDAMVLTDHDGAKA' A
#
# COMPACT_ATOMS: atom_id res chain seq x y z
N MET A 1 -1.02 13.15 21.86
CA MET A 1 -0.65 13.08 20.43
C MET A 1 -1.15 11.76 19.90
N SER A 2 -2.01 11.78 18.89
CA SER A 2 -2.48 10.57 18.21
C SER A 2 -1.70 10.44 16.91
N THR A 3 -1.38 9.21 16.50
CA THR A 3 -0.72 8.96 15.22
C THR A 3 -1.71 8.36 14.23
N ASN A 4 -1.54 8.67 12.94
CA ASN A 4 -2.27 8.00 11.86
C ASN A 4 -1.63 6.65 11.47
N ILE A 5 -0.53 6.26 12.14
CA ILE A 5 0.16 4.98 11.95
C ILE A 5 -0.61 3.89 12.69
N ARG A 6 -1.17 2.95 11.94
CA ARG A 6 -1.84 1.74 12.45
C ARG A 6 -0.86 0.55 12.47
N PRO A 7 -1.12 -0.51 13.25
CA PRO A 7 -0.30 -1.72 13.25
C PRO A 7 -0.03 -2.26 11.83
N ASP A 8 -1.05 -2.29 10.97
CA ASP A 8 -0.90 -2.76 9.58
C ASP A 8 0.06 -1.90 8.76
N HIS A 9 0.16 -0.59 9.03
CA HIS A 9 1.14 0.27 8.37
C HIS A 9 2.57 -0.10 8.79
N VAL A 10 2.77 -0.46 10.06
CA VAL A 10 4.08 -0.92 10.57
C VAL A 10 4.45 -2.26 9.94
N SER A 11 3.50 -3.20 9.88
CA SER A 11 3.70 -4.51 9.24
C SER A 11 4.02 -4.38 7.74
N ALA A 12 3.29 -3.52 7.01
CA ALA A 12 3.57 -3.26 5.60
C ALA A 12 4.96 -2.65 5.39
N HIS A 13 5.34 -1.66 6.21
CA HIS A 13 6.68 -1.06 6.16
C HIS A 13 7.77 -2.11 6.42
N GLN A 14 7.59 -2.97 7.43
CA GLN A 14 8.53 -4.06 7.73
C GLN A 14 8.64 -5.03 6.55
N ALA A 15 7.52 -5.45 5.96
CA ALA A 15 7.53 -6.35 4.81
C ALA A 15 8.29 -5.77 3.61
N LEU A 16 8.13 -4.47 3.33
CA LEU A 16 8.82 -3.77 2.25
C LEU A 16 10.31 -3.55 2.50
N THR A 17 10.74 -3.49 3.76
CA THR A 17 12.12 -3.12 4.13
C THR A 17 12.98 -4.30 4.58
N SER A 18 12.38 -5.40 5.05
CA SER A 18 13.13 -6.54 5.60
C SER A 18 13.84 -7.38 4.53
N GLY A 19 13.35 -7.35 3.29
CA GLY A 19 13.85 -8.21 2.21
C GLY A 19 13.47 -9.69 2.36
N GLU A 20 12.70 -10.04 3.39
CA GLU A 20 12.25 -11.42 3.66
C GLU A 20 11.12 -11.87 2.73
N HIS A 21 10.48 -10.93 2.06
CA HIS A 21 9.34 -11.15 1.18
C HIS A 21 9.71 -10.82 -0.26
N GLY A 22 9.43 -11.74 -1.18
CA GLY A 22 9.70 -11.59 -2.62
C GLY A 22 8.44 -11.52 -3.49
N ASN A 23 7.26 -11.55 -2.88
CA ASN A 23 5.96 -11.62 -3.56
C ASN A 23 5.34 -10.25 -3.83
N PHE A 24 6.18 -9.23 -4.07
CA PHE A 24 5.71 -7.87 -4.35
C PHE A 24 5.63 -7.59 -5.84
N ALA A 25 4.65 -6.78 -6.22
CA ALA A 25 4.51 -6.28 -7.58
C ALA A 25 4.23 -4.77 -7.59
N LEU A 26 4.69 -4.08 -8.64
CA LEU A 26 4.24 -2.74 -8.96
C LEU A 26 2.94 -2.86 -9.77
N PHE A 27 1.88 -2.24 -9.28
CA PHE A 27 0.54 -2.36 -9.83
C PHE A 27 0.07 -1.01 -10.36
N SER A 28 -0.25 -0.94 -11.65
CA SER A 28 -0.95 0.22 -12.22
C SER A 28 -2.43 0.12 -11.87
N CYS A 29 -3.00 1.19 -11.31
CA CYS A 29 -4.37 1.18 -10.80
C CYS A 29 -5.02 2.56 -10.90
N PHE A 30 -6.25 2.66 -10.37
CA PHE A 30 -6.95 3.91 -10.23
C PHE A 30 -7.35 4.08 -8.76
N LEU A 31 -7.10 5.26 -8.20
CA LEU A 31 -7.57 5.63 -6.86
C LEU A 31 -8.61 6.73 -7.01
N ASN A 32 -9.83 6.46 -6.58
CA ASN A 32 -10.97 7.38 -6.74
C ASN A 32 -11.18 7.85 -8.20
N GLY A 33 -10.89 6.98 -9.17
CA GLY A 33 -11.03 7.27 -10.61
C GLY A 33 -9.80 7.92 -11.26
N GLU A 34 -8.81 8.35 -10.48
CA GLU A 34 -7.57 8.95 -11.00
C GLU A 34 -6.46 7.90 -11.16
N PRO A 35 -5.64 7.98 -12.23
CA PRO A 35 -4.51 7.08 -12.42
C PRO A 35 -3.55 7.10 -11.23
N ALA A 36 -3.15 5.92 -10.76
CA ALA A 36 -2.23 5.74 -9.66
C ALA A 36 -1.34 4.51 -9.87
N ALA A 37 -0.36 4.35 -8.99
CA ALA A 37 0.41 3.12 -8.85
C ALA A 37 0.39 2.66 -7.39
N ALA A 38 0.48 1.36 -7.17
CA ALA A 38 0.57 0.77 -5.85
C ALA A 38 1.68 -0.28 -5.79
N ILE A 39 2.33 -0.39 -4.64
CA ILE A 39 3.11 -1.58 -4.30
C ILE A 39 2.15 -2.53 -3.61
N VAL A 40 2.03 -3.75 -4.14
CA VAL A 40 1.09 -4.76 -3.63
C VAL A 40 1.84 -6.03 -3.23
N ALA A 41 1.37 -6.69 -2.18
CA ALA A 41 1.68 -8.09 -1.92
C ALA A 41 0.73 -8.98 -2.70
N VAL A 42 1.28 -9.97 -3.40
CA VAL A 42 0.54 -10.99 -4.13
C VAL A 42 0.58 -12.26 -3.31
N THR A 43 -0.54 -12.63 -2.70
CA THR A 43 -0.65 -13.86 -1.92
C THR A 43 -1.29 -14.94 -2.79
N PRO A 44 -0.59 -16.06 -3.02
CA PRO A 44 -1.17 -17.18 -3.75
C PRO A 44 -2.35 -17.79 -2.98
N PRO A 45 -3.32 -18.36 -3.69
CA PRO A 45 -4.44 -19.04 -3.05
C PRO A 45 -3.99 -20.29 -2.29
N ASP A 46 -4.69 -20.61 -1.20
CA ASP A 46 -4.44 -21.83 -0.40
C ASP A 46 -4.88 -23.13 -1.11
N CYS A 47 -5.62 -23.02 -2.22
CA CYS A 47 -6.02 -24.13 -3.07
C CYS A 47 -6.17 -23.69 -4.54
N ASP A 48 -6.05 -24.63 -5.48
CA ASP A 48 -6.04 -24.36 -6.92
C ASP A 48 -7.33 -23.71 -7.47
N ALA A 49 -8.42 -23.72 -6.69
CA ALA A 49 -9.71 -23.14 -7.09
C ALA A 49 -9.92 -21.68 -6.62
N ALA A 50 -9.00 -21.12 -5.83
CA ALA A 50 -9.12 -19.76 -5.31
C ALA A 50 -8.29 -18.74 -6.12
N GLU A 51 -8.67 -17.47 -6.02
CA GLU A 51 -7.99 -16.38 -6.71
C GLU A 51 -6.79 -15.87 -5.90
N TYR A 52 -5.83 -15.24 -6.60
CA TYR A 52 -4.74 -14.52 -5.95
C TYR A 52 -5.29 -13.33 -5.15
N GLN A 53 -4.86 -13.19 -3.90
CA GLN A 53 -5.17 -12.02 -3.11
C GLN A 53 -4.14 -10.92 -3.37
N ILE A 54 -4.60 -9.79 -3.88
CA ILE A 54 -3.80 -8.58 -4.07
C ILE A 54 -4.03 -7.65 -2.89
N THR A 55 -3.00 -7.46 -2.06
CA THR A 55 -3.07 -6.59 -0.88
C THR A 55 -2.22 -5.33 -1.11
N PRO A 56 -2.83 -4.14 -1.25
CA PRO A 56 -2.06 -2.89 -1.36
C PRO A 56 -1.30 -2.61 -0.07
N LEU A 57 0.02 -2.37 -0.20
CA LEU A 57 0.90 -2.00 0.91
C LEU A 57 1.21 -0.50 0.91
N PHE A 58 1.32 0.08 -0.29
CA PHE A 58 1.58 1.50 -0.48
C PHE A 58 0.92 1.98 -1.77
N VAL A 59 0.46 3.23 -1.80
CA VAL A 59 -0.11 3.88 -2.99
C VAL A 59 0.66 5.17 -3.28
N SER A 60 0.91 5.43 -4.56
CA SER A 60 1.56 6.66 -5.02
C SER A 60 0.70 7.88 -4.69
N VAL A 61 1.35 8.99 -4.33
CA VAL A 61 0.68 10.30 -4.32
C VAL A 61 0.25 10.64 -5.75
N THR A 62 -0.98 11.16 -5.89
CA THR A 62 -1.52 11.64 -7.17
C THR A 62 -1.69 13.16 -7.13
N ASP A 63 -1.84 13.80 -8.29
CA ASP A 63 -1.99 15.27 -8.40
C ASP A 63 -3.22 15.81 -7.66
N ALA A 64 -4.25 14.97 -7.47
CA ALA A 64 -5.47 15.32 -6.74
C ALA A 64 -5.32 15.20 -5.21
N MET A 65 -4.26 14.57 -4.71
CA MET A 65 -4.06 14.41 -3.27
C MET A 65 -3.50 15.68 -2.61
N VAL A 66 -4.02 15.99 -1.42
CA VAL A 66 -3.46 17.01 -0.55
C VAL A 66 -2.87 16.30 0.67
N LEU A 67 -1.53 16.24 0.74
CA LEU A 67 -0.82 15.67 1.88
C LEU A 67 -0.54 16.76 2.92
N THR A 68 -0.95 16.52 4.16
CA THR A 68 -0.65 17.40 5.30
C THR A 68 -0.14 16.60 6.48
N ASP A 69 0.66 17.23 7.32
CA ASP A 69 1.05 16.66 8.62
C ASP A 69 -0.08 16.78 9.66
N HIS A 70 0.20 16.39 10.92
CA HIS A 70 -0.77 16.47 12.01
C HIS A 70 -1.16 17.93 12.34
N ASP A 71 -0.30 18.90 12.04
CA ASP A 71 -0.55 20.32 12.28
C ASP A 71 -1.28 20.99 11.11
N GLY A 72 -1.61 20.22 10.06
CA GLY A 72 -2.28 20.71 8.86
C GLY A 72 -1.34 21.45 7.90
N ALA A 73 -0.03 21.44 8.16
CA ALA A 73 0.95 21.99 7.25
C ALA A 73 1.13 21.07 6.05
N LYS A 74 1.29 21.64 4.85
CA LYS A 74 1.56 20.86 3.63
C LYS A 74 2.92 20.18 3.75
N ALA A 75 2.96 18.89 3.43
CA ALA A 75 4.17 18.06 3.43
C ALA A 75 4.84 18.03 2.05
#